data_AF-A0A418LUQ8-F1
#
_entry.id   AF-A0A418LUQ8-F1
#
_cell.length_a   1.000
_cell.length_b   1.000
_cell.length_c   1.000
_cell.angle_alpha   90.00
_cell.angle_beta   90.00
_cell.angle_gamma   90.00
#
_symmetry.space_group_name_H-M   'P 1'
#
loop_
_entity.id
_entity.type
_entity.pdbx_description
1 polymer ?
#
loop_
_entity_poly.entity_id
_entity_poly.type
_entity_poly.pdbx_seq_one_letter_code
_entity_poly.pdbx_strand_id
1 'polypeptide(L)'
;MVREPEHQDQLHSMVSRFFREYGIASLLKQANIRKADGVPVAQVFQFLFQLVFSGRSLSRMLKIPDVEFQKDTVYRLLHSPRHNWRRFLLLLALTAVRRFSRLTSDDRADVLIFDDSLYARNRSKKVELLARVFDHAAHRFVRGFRMLTLGWSDGNSFVPVAFSLLSSEKEENRLCGVSESIDKRTSGYKRRCESIRKTTEVMFEMLSQAQHAGVTAKYLLFDSWFSYLHIPTKVGSPAN
;
A
#
# COMPACT_ATOMS: atom_id res chain seq x y z
N MET A 1 -16.79 -0.52 13.64
CA MET A 1 -17.59 0.70 13.42
C MET A 1 -16.66 1.89 13.60
N VAL A 2 -16.16 2.48 12.50
CA VAL A 2 -15.39 3.74 12.59
C VAL A 2 -16.41 4.83 12.89
N ARG A 3 -16.35 5.47 14.06
CA ARG A 3 -17.22 6.61 14.37
C ARG A 3 -16.89 7.71 13.35
N GLU A 4 -17.90 8.17 12.60
CA GLU A 4 -17.72 9.34 11.76
C GLU A 4 -17.48 10.56 12.67
N PRO A 5 -16.42 11.34 12.46
CA PRO A 5 -16.17 12.53 13.26
C PRO A 5 -17.29 13.55 13.01
N GLU A 6 -18.03 13.93 14.05
CA GLU A 6 -19.11 14.92 13.97
C GLU A 6 -18.58 16.34 13.68
N HIS A 7 -17.29 16.61 13.98
CA HIS A 7 -16.64 17.91 13.77
C HIS A 7 -15.20 17.81 13.23
N GLN A 8 -14.79 18.78 12.41
CA GLN A 8 -13.47 18.85 11.76
C GLN A 8 -12.31 18.87 12.78
N ASP A 9 -12.51 19.50 13.94
CA ASP A 9 -11.51 19.56 15.01
C ASP A 9 -11.30 18.22 15.70
N GLN A 10 -12.35 17.39 15.81
CA GLN A 10 -12.23 16.03 16.33
C GLN A 10 -11.40 15.17 15.39
N LEU A 11 -11.64 15.26 14.06
CA LEU A 11 -10.83 14.55 13.07
C LEU A 11 -9.36 14.98 13.16
N HIS A 12 -9.09 16.28 13.24
CA HIS A 12 -7.73 16.80 13.37
C HIS A 12 -7.02 16.24 14.60
N SER A 13 -7.68 16.27 15.77
CA SER A 13 -7.14 15.74 17.03
C SER A 13 -6.87 14.23 16.96
N MET A 14 -7.82 13.44 16.44
CA MET A 14 -7.66 11.99 16.31
C MET A 14 -6.49 11.62 15.40
N VAL A 15 -6.38 12.27 14.24
CA VAL A 15 -5.27 12.04 13.32
C VAL A 15 -3.94 12.45 13.96
N SER A 16 -3.88 13.62 14.61
CA SER A 16 -2.66 14.09 15.28
C SER A 16 -2.20 13.12 16.37
N ARG A 17 -3.14 12.58 17.16
CA ARG A 17 -2.87 11.56 18.17
C ARG A 17 -2.32 10.28 17.52
N PHE A 18 -2.97 9.78 16.47
CA PHE A 18 -2.49 8.62 15.71
C PHE A 18 -1.08 8.82 15.18
N PHE A 19 -0.79 9.98 14.58
CA PHE A 19 0.53 10.31 14.02
C PHE A 19 1.63 10.27 15.07
N ARG A 20 1.37 10.82 16.25
CA ARG A 20 2.29 10.80 17.38
C ARG A 20 2.48 9.39 17.92
N GLU A 21 1.40 8.67 18.19
CA GLU A 21 1.45 7.33 18.78
C GLU A 21 2.14 6.32 17.87
N TYR A 22 1.83 6.32 16.57
CA TYR A 22 2.43 5.40 15.59
C TYR A 22 3.75 5.92 15.01
N GLY A 23 4.25 7.07 15.48
CA GLY A 23 5.54 7.61 15.05
C GLY A 23 5.64 7.87 13.54
N ILE A 24 4.55 8.32 12.91
CA ILE A 24 4.42 8.38 11.44
C ILE A 24 5.54 9.20 10.79
N ALA A 25 5.96 10.31 11.40
CA ALA A 25 7.08 11.12 10.90
C ALA A 25 8.41 10.33 10.84
N SER A 26 8.67 9.48 11.83
CA SER A 26 9.85 8.61 11.86
C SER A 26 9.75 7.54 10.77
N LEU A 27 8.59 6.92 10.61
CA LEU A 27 8.36 5.89 9.59
C LEU A 27 8.54 6.45 8.17
N LEU A 28 8.03 7.66 7.90
CA LEU A 28 8.24 8.37 6.64
C LEU A 28 9.75 8.55 6.37
N LYS A 29 10.52 9.02 7.37
CA LYS A 29 11.98 9.21 7.27
C LYS A 29 12.72 7.90 6.99
N GLN A 30 12.31 6.79 7.64
CA GLN A 30 12.87 5.45 7.44
C GLN A 30 12.51 4.83 6.09
N ALA A 31 11.40 5.27 5.49
CA ALA A 31 10.94 4.87 4.16
C ALA A 31 11.47 5.77 3.02
N ASN A 32 12.48 6.60 3.30
CA ASN A 32 13.03 7.58 2.36
C ASN A 32 11.97 8.57 1.83
N ILE A 33 10.89 8.79 2.59
CA ILE A 33 9.86 9.78 2.28
C ILE A 33 10.25 11.07 2.99
N ARG A 34 11.19 11.74 2.34
CA ARG A 34 11.76 13.01 2.78
C ARG A 34 11.52 14.03 1.67
N LYS A 35 11.57 15.30 2.02
CA LYS A 35 11.56 16.41 1.06
C LYS A 35 12.93 17.09 1.08
N ALA A 36 13.17 17.91 0.06
CA ALA A 36 14.30 18.83 0.03
C ALA A 36 14.04 20.09 0.89
N ASP A 37 12.98 20.87 0.60
CA ASP A 37 12.75 22.20 1.22
C ASP A 37 11.27 22.53 1.52
N GLY A 38 10.97 23.62 2.24
CA GLY A 38 9.61 24.22 2.42
C GLY A 38 8.79 23.73 3.65
N VAL A 39 7.59 23.17 3.42
CA VAL A 39 6.68 22.59 4.44
C VAL A 39 7.02 21.15 4.86
N PRO A 40 7.09 20.78 6.16
CA PRO A 40 7.41 19.43 6.63
C PRO A 40 6.60 18.30 5.98
N VAL A 41 7.25 17.19 5.61
CA VAL A 41 6.58 16.03 4.97
C VAL A 41 5.47 15.46 5.86
N ALA A 42 5.70 15.40 7.17
CA ALA A 42 4.71 14.90 8.13
C ALA A 42 3.43 15.75 8.10
N GLN A 43 3.54 17.07 7.94
CA GLN A 43 2.38 17.98 7.85
C GLN A 43 1.60 17.76 6.56
N VAL A 44 2.30 17.65 5.41
CA VAL A 44 1.65 17.36 4.12
C VAL A 44 0.99 15.98 4.13
N PHE A 45 1.64 14.99 4.72
CA PHE A 45 1.09 13.64 4.84
C PHE A 45 -0.09 13.58 5.80
N GLN A 46 -0.05 14.32 6.92
CA GLN A 46 -1.17 14.45 7.85
C GLN A 46 -2.38 15.10 7.18
N PHE A 47 -2.16 16.16 6.40
CA PHE A 47 -3.17 16.77 5.55
C PHE A 47 -3.77 15.73 4.59
N LEU A 48 -2.95 15.00 3.83
CA LEU A 48 -3.44 13.95 2.93
C LEU A 48 -4.22 12.85 3.65
N PHE A 49 -3.80 12.48 4.86
CA PHE A 49 -4.49 11.49 5.67
C PHE A 49 -5.87 12.00 6.10
N GLN A 50 -5.98 13.25 6.54
CA GLN A 50 -7.26 13.90 6.87
C GLN A 50 -8.17 14.01 5.64
N LEU A 51 -7.60 14.25 4.45
CA LEU A 51 -8.37 14.34 3.20
C LEU A 51 -9.26 13.11 2.99
N VAL A 52 -8.71 11.91 3.24
CA VAL A 52 -9.40 10.63 3.06
C VAL A 52 -10.66 10.53 3.92
N PHE A 53 -10.64 11.09 5.13
CA PHE A 53 -11.77 11.05 6.07
C PHE A 53 -12.66 12.29 6.00
N SER A 54 -12.24 13.34 5.30
CA SER A 54 -12.95 14.62 5.26
C SER A 54 -14.18 14.63 4.33
N GLY A 55 -14.28 13.68 3.39
CA GLY A 55 -15.27 13.72 2.30
C GLY A 55 -15.09 14.90 1.33
N ARG A 56 -14.00 15.68 1.44
CA ARG A 56 -13.72 16.86 0.60
C ARG A 56 -12.75 16.51 -0.54
N SER A 57 -12.81 17.29 -1.62
CA SER A 57 -11.78 17.24 -2.65
C SER A 57 -10.51 17.95 -2.17
N LEU A 58 -9.36 17.57 -2.73
CA LEU A 58 -8.07 18.26 -2.50
C LEU A 58 -8.20 19.78 -2.71
N SER A 59 -8.86 20.18 -3.79
CA SER A 59 -9.07 21.59 -4.13
C SER A 59 -9.89 22.36 -3.10
N ARG A 60 -10.89 21.73 -2.47
CA ARG A 60 -11.68 22.35 -1.40
C ARG A 60 -10.87 22.42 -0.11
N MET A 61 -10.10 21.39 0.20
CA MET A 61 -9.32 21.34 1.43
C MET A 61 -8.15 22.32 1.44
N LEU A 62 -7.51 22.56 0.29
CA LEU A 62 -6.46 23.57 0.14
C LEU A 62 -6.94 25.03 0.29
N LYS A 63 -8.26 25.28 0.25
CA LYS A 63 -8.83 26.64 0.44
C LYS A 63 -9.10 26.98 1.91
N ILE A 64 -8.87 26.05 2.83
CA ILE A 64 -9.00 26.31 4.26
C ILE A 64 -7.90 27.29 4.67
N PRO A 65 -8.20 28.39 5.40
CA PRO A 65 -7.23 29.43 5.74
C PRO A 65 -5.93 28.90 6.38
N ASP A 66 -6.00 27.84 7.18
CA ASP A 66 -4.87 27.29 7.92
C ASP A 66 -3.93 26.39 7.09
N VAL A 67 -4.16 26.25 5.78
CA VAL A 67 -3.33 25.41 4.90
C VAL A 67 -2.26 26.25 4.22
N GLU A 68 -1.03 26.17 4.75
CA GLU A 68 0.12 26.99 4.36
C GLU A 68 0.84 26.55 3.06
N PHE A 69 0.29 25.58 2.33
CA PHE A 69 0.90 25.10 1.08
C PHE A 69 -0.12 24.90 -0.04
N GLN A 70 0.40 24.91 -1.27
CA GLN A 70 -0.40 24.77 -2.47
C GLN A 70 -0.34 23.35 -3.04
N LYS A 71 -1.16 23.10 -4.06
CA LYS A 71 -1.32 21.79 -4.72
C LYS A 71 -0.01 21.17 -5.21
N ASP A 72 0.95 22.00 -5.62
CA ASP A 72 2.26 21.59 -6.12
C ASP A 72 3.07 20.85 -5.05
N THR A 73 2.95 21.24 -3.79
CA THR A 73 3.60 20.59 -2.65
C THR A 73 3.06 19.18 -2.45
N VAL A 74 1.74 19.02 -2.56
CA VAL A 74 1.07 17.71 -2.51
C VAL A 74 1.49 16.82 -3.67
N TYR A 75 1.48 17.33 -4.91
CA TYR A 75 1.87 16.54 -6.07
C TYR A 75 3.35 16.17 -6.07
N ARG A 76 4.25 17.06 -5.61
CA ARG A 76 5.68 16.73 -5.44
C ARG A 76 5.88 15.57 -4.47
N LEU A 77 5.12 15.52 -3.39
CA LEU A 77 5.14 14.39 -2.46
C LEU A 77 4.63 13.11 -3.14
N LEU A 78 3.45 13.14 -3.75
CA LEU A 78 2.83 11.94 -4.32
C LEU A 78 3.56 11.37 -5.56
N HIS A 79 4.17 12.23 -6.37
CA HIS A 79 4.79 11.83 -7.65
C HIS A 79 6.25 11.44 -7.54
N SER A 80 6.90 11.63 -6.39
CA SER A 80 8.33 11.30 -6.25
C SER A 80 8.57 9.79 -6.39
N PRO A 81 9.32 9.34 -7.42
CA PRO A 81 9.62 7.93 -7.57
C PRO A 81 10.63 7.42 -6.53
N ARG A 82 11.27 8.32 -5.77
CA ARG A 82 12.25 7.97 -4.72
C ARG A 82 11.61 7.55 -3.40
N HIS A 83 10.35 7.88 -3.19
CA HIS A 83 9.62 7.55 -1.97
C HIS A 83 9.28 6.06 -1.94
N ASN A 84 9.64 5.38 -0.86
CA ASN A 84 9.41 3.94 -0.72
C ASN A 84 8.11 3.68 0.06
N TRP A 85 6.97 3.92 -0.61
CA TRP A 85 5.64 3.72 -0.02
C TRP A 85 5.40 2.29 0.48
N ARG A 86 5.97 1.26 -0.18
CA ARG A 86 5.88 -0.13 0.31
C ARG A 86 6.58 -0.29 1.66
N ARG A 87 7.79 0.26 1.79
CA ARG A 87 8.52 0.21 3.07
C ARG A 87 7.78 0.98 4.16
N PHE A 88 7.19 2.14 3.84
CA PHE A 88 6.38 2.88 4.79
C PHE A 88 5.20 2.02 5.30
N LEU A 89 4.42 1.43 4.40
CA LEU A 89 3.28 0.59 4.76
C LEU A 89 3.71 -0.61 5.60
N LEU A 90 4.78 -1.30 5.21
CA LEU A 90 5.32 -2.45 5.95
C LEU A 90 5.76 -2.07 7.38
N LEU A 91 6.46 -0.95 7.55
CA LEU A 91 6.88 -0.47 8.87
C LEU A 91 5.69 -0.05 9.74
N LEU A 92 4.68 0.58 9.14
CA LEU A 92 3.44 0.92 9.84
C LEU A 92 2.66 -0.32 10.24
N ALA A 93 2.55 -1.30 9.35
CA ALA A 93 1.93 -2.59 9.62
C ALA A 93 2.62 -3.30 10.78
N LEU A 94 3.96 -3.39 10.79
CA LEU A 94 4.73 -3.94 11.90
C LEU A 94 4.46 -3.22 13.22
N THR A 95 4.34 -1.89 13.19
CA THR A 95 4.02 -1.10 14.38
C THR A 95 2.62 -1.43 14.90
N ALA A 96 1.64 -1.61 14.02
CA ALA A 96 0.28 -1.99 14.38
C ALA A 96 0.20 -3.43 14.89
N VAL A 97 0.79 -4.40 14.17
CA VAL A 97 0.83 -5.81 14.57
C VAL A 97 1.45 -5.95 15.95
N ARG A 98 2.61 -5.34 16.22
CA ARG A 98 3.25 -5.38 17.55
C ARG A 98 2.38 -4.83 18.68
N ARG A 99 1.47 -3.90 18.39
CA ARG A 99 0.49 -3.41 19.37
C ARG A 99 -0.62 -4.42 19.58
N PHE A 100 -1.18 -4.99 18.51
CA PHE A 100 -2.21 -6.02 18.60
C PHE A 100 -1.70 -7.29 19.29
N SER A 101 -0.46 -7.71 19.03
CA SER A 101 0.17 -8.85 19.70
C SER A 101 0.24 -8.71 21.22
N ARG A 102 0.21 -7.49 21.77
CA ARG A 102 0.17 -7.25 23.23
C ARG A 102 -1.23 -7.34 23.82
N LEU A 103 -2.25 -7.39 22.98
CA LEU A 103 -3.67 -7.40 23.33
C LEU A 103 -4.33 -8.75 23.05
N THR A 104 -3.53 -9.74 22.62
CA THR A 104 -3.98 -11.07 22.26
C THR A 104 -3.05 -12.11 22.89
N SER A 105 -3.49 -13.35 22.97
CA SER A 105 -2.76 -14.46 23.58
C SER A 105 -1.96 -15.24 22.54
N ASP A 106 -0.86 -15.87 22.96
CA ASP A 106 0.03 -16.64 22.08
C ASP A 106 -0.61 -17.91 21.51
N ASP A 107 -1.77 -18.34 22.02
CA ASP A 107 -2.55 -19.48 21.50
C ASP A 107 -3.32 -19.13 20.21
N ARG A 108 -3.57 -17.84 19.94
CA ARG A 108 -4.29 -17.38 18.75
C ARG A 108 -3.54 -17.73 17.46
N ALA A 109 -4.27 -18.24 16.47
CA ALA A 109 -3.74 -18.52 15.16
C ALA A 109 -3.61 -17.20 14.37
N ASP A 110 -2.44 -16.60 14.39
CA ASP A 110 -2.13 -15.48 13.51
C ASP A 110 -1.82 -15.97 12.09
N VAL A 111 -2.28 -15.21 11.11
CA VAL A 111 -2.27 -15.62 9.71
C VAL A 111 -1.79 -14.49 8.81
N LEU A 112 -1.02 -14.84 7.79
CA LEU A 112 -0.83 -14.02 6.61
C LEU A 112 -1.84 -14.42 5.55
N ILE A 113 -2.46 -13.45 4.89
CA ILE A 113 -3.50 -13.67 3.89
C ILE A 113 -3.07 -13.02 2.58
N PHE A 114 -3.02 -13.81 1.51
CA PHE A 114 -3.00 -13.29 0.15
C PHE A 114 -4.38 -13.33 -0.46
N ASP A 115 -4.74 -12.23 -1.10
CA ASP A 115 -5.97 -12.10 -1.87
C ASP A 115 -5.71 -11.22 -3.09
N ASP A 116 -6.41 -11.50 -4.19
CA ASP A 116 -6.38 -10.68 -5.39
C ASP A 116 -7.71 -9.96 -5.63
N SER A 117 -7.62 -8.70 -6.04
CA SER A 117 -8.79 -7.87 -6.28
C SER A 117 -8.61 -7.09 -7.56
N LEU A 118 -9.71 -6.83 -8.27
CA LEU A 118 -9.66 -6.01 -9.47
C LEU A 118 -9.65 -4.52 -9.12
N TYR A 119 -8.57 -3.83 -9.48
CA TYR A 119 -8.47 -2.37 -9.34
C TYR A 119 -8.86 -1.68 -10.66
N ALA A 120 -10.16 -1.44 -10.83
CA ALA A 120 -10.73 -0.85 -12.03
C ALA A 120 -10.44 0.65 -12.16
N ARG A 121 -9.99 1.05 -13.35
CA ARG A 121 -9.63 2.41 -13.77
C ARG A 121 -10.24 2.74 -15.13
N ASN A 122 -11.49 2.32 -15.37
CA ASN A 122 -12.18 2.41 -16.67
C ASN A 122 -12.19 3.82 -17.30
N ARG A 123 -12.24 4.88 -16.49
CA ARG A 123 -12.23 6.27 -16.95
C ARG A 123 -10.82 6.84 -17.19
N SER A 124 -9.78 6.10 -16.84
CA SER A 124 -8.38 6.51 -17.01
C SER A 124 -7.90 6.29 -18.44
N LYS A 125 -7.06 7.22 -18.91
CA LYS A 125 -6.44 7.16 -20.25
C LYS A 125 -4.91 7.28 -20.24
N LYS A 126 -4.33 7.83 -19.17
CA LYS A 126 -2.90 8.21 -19.09
C LYS A 126 -2.22 7.66 -17.82
N VAL A 127 -2.73 6.57 -17.27
CA VAL A 127 -2.13 5.94 -16.08
C VAL A 127 -1.04 5.01 -16.59
N GLU A 128 0.20 5.18 -16.11
CA GLU A 128 1.30 4.28 -16.48
C GLU A 128 0.94 2.83 -16.19
N LEU A 129 1.36 1.94 -17.08
CA LEU A 129 1.07 0.49 -16.98
C LEU A 129 -0.42 0.13 -16.93
N LEU A 130 -1.33 1.04 -17.29
CA LEU A 130 -2.75 0.69 -17.41
C LEU A 130 -2.93 -0.42 -18.43
N ALA A 131 -3.61 -1.51 -18.06
CA ALA A 131 -3.83 -2.65 -18.95
C ALA A 131 -5.32 -2.98 -19.11
N ARG A 132 -5.65 -3.79 -20.13
CA ARG A 132 -6.93 -4.50 -20.21
C ARG A 132 -6.83 -5.76 -19.38
N VAL A 133 -7.65 -5.85 -18.33
CA VAL A 133 -7.71 -6.98 -17.40
C VAL A 133 -9.09 -7.60 -17.50
N PHE A 134 -9.17 -8.93 -17.52
CA PHE A 134 -10.44 -9.63 -17.52
C PHE A 134 -10.99 -9.71 -16.08
N ASP A 135 -12.21 -9.23 -15.90
CA ASP A 135 -12.98 -9.37 -14.67
C ASP A 135 -13.70 -10.71 -14.73
N HIS A 136 -13.24 -11.67 -13.93
CA HIS A 136 -13.84 -13.01 -13.87
C HIS A 136 -15.22 -13.00 -13.21
N ALA A 137 -15.51 -12.04 -12.32
CA ALA A 137 -16.80 -11.94 -11.66
C ALA A 137 -17.86 -11.33 -12.58
N ALA A 138 -17.51 -10.28 -13.32
CA ALA A 138 -18.42 -9.62 -14.25
C ALA A 138 -18.30 -10.12 -15.70
N HIS A 139 -17.47 -11.13 -15.95
CA HIS A 139 -17.19 -11.73 -17.27
C HIS A 139 -16.90 -10.70 -18.38
N ARG A 140 -16.12 -9.66 -18.08
CA ARG A 140 -15.84 -8.57 -19.04
C ARG A 140 -14.44 -7.99 -18.87
N PHE A 141 -13.91 -7.41 -19.93
CA PHE A 141 -12.66 -6.66 -19.83
C PHE A 141 -12.89 -5.28 -19.23
N VAL A 142 -12.03 -4.91 -18.28
CA VAL A 142 -11.93 -3.57 -17.72
C VAL A 142 -10.54 -3.00 -17.96
N ARG A 143 -10.40 -1.67 -17.88
CA ARG A 143 -9.08 -1.03 -17.81
C ARG A 143 -8.68 -0.97 -16.35
N GLY A 144 -7.51 -1.45 -15.98
CA GLY A 144 -7.11 -1.47 -14.58
C GLY A 144 -5.87 -2.31 -14.31
N PHE A 145 -5.82 -2.82 -13.08
CA PHE A 145 -4.74 -3.64 -12.54
C PHE A 145 -5.35 -4.78 -11.72
N ARG A 146 -4.64 -5.90 -11.60
CA ARG A 146 -4.88 -6.86 -10.54
C ARG A 146 -4.14 -6.39 -9.29
N MET A 147 -4.85 -6.13 -8.20
CA MET A 147 -4.29 -5.72 -6.93
C MET A 147 -4.05 -6.96 -6.08
N LEU A 148 -2.79 -7.39 -6.02
CA LEU A 148 -2.35 -8.45 -5.12
C LEU A 148 -2.10 -7.85 -3.74
N THR A 149 -2.78 -8.35 -2.72
CA THR A 149 -2.70 -7.83 -1.35
C THR A 149 -2.14 -8.88 -0.40
N LEU A 150 -1.36 -8.42 0.57
CA LEU A 150 -0.87 -9.21 1.70
C LEU A 150 -1.36 -8.54 2.98
N GLY A 151 -2.13 -9.27 3.78
CA GLY A 151 -2.61 -8.84 5.08
C GLY A 151 -2.13 -9.76 6.20
N TRP A 152 -2.13 -9.23 7.42
CA TRP A 152 -1.95 -10.00 8.66
C TRP A 152 -3.24 -9.96 9.47
N SER A 153 -3.59 -11.05 10.14
CA SER A 153 -4.76 -11.13 11.03
C SER A 153 -4.49 -12.04 12.23
N ASP A 154 -5.08 -11.72 13.38
CA ASP A 154 -5.17 -12.58 14.57
C ASP A 154 -6.58 -13.19 14.76
N GLY A 155 -7.39 -13.12 13.71
CA GLY A 155 -8.80 -13.54 13.71
C GLY A 155 -9.78 -12.50 14.25
N ASN A 156 -9.31 -11.40 14.83
CA ASN A 156 -10.17 -10.29 15.30
C ASN A 156 -9.82 -8.95 14.64
N SER A 157 -8.53 -8.74 14.35
CA SER A 157 -7.98 -7.54 13.74
C SER A 157 -7.41 -7.88 12.37
N PHE A 158 -7.43 -6.92 11.44
CA PHE A 158 -6.77 -7.06 10.13
C PHE A 158 -5.85 -5.87 9.88
N VAL A 159 -4.62 -6.16 9.45
CA VAL A 159 -3.61 -5.16 9.12
C VAL A 159 -3.11 -5.38 7.69
N PRO A 160 -3.30 -4.40 6.77
CA PRO A 160 -2.69 -4.47 5.45
C PRO A 160 -1.17 -4.32 5.57
N VAL A 161 -0.43 -5.34 5.13
CA VAL A 161 1.04 -5.41 5.24
C VAL A 161 1.70 -4.85 3.98
N ALA A 162 1.23 -5.26 2.81
CA ALA A 162 1.74 -4.81 1.53
C ALA A 162 0.72 -5.04 0.42
N PHE A 163 0.89 -4.36 -0.71
CA PHE A 163 0.17 -4.67 -1.93
C PHE A 163 1.04 -4.40 -3.16
N SER A 164 0.68 -5.00 -4.28
CA SER A 164 1.21 -4.68 -5.61
C SER A 164 0.08 -4.51 -6.61
N LEU A 165 0.17 -3.49 -7.45
CA LEU A 165 -0.73 -3.29 -8.58
C LEU A 165 -0.09 -3.92 -9.80
N LEU A 166 -0.58 -5.08 -10.19
CA LEU A 166 -0.07 -5.87 -11.29
C LEU A 166 -0.78 -5.49 -12.59
N SER A 167 0.02 -5.05 -13.55
CA SER A 167 -0.35 -4.84 -14.95
C SER A 167 -0.25 -6.16 -15.73
N SER A 168 -0.50 -6.11 -17.03
CA SER A 168 -0.29 -7.26 -17.90
C SER A 168 1.20 -7.49 -18.17
N GLU A 169 1.63 -8.74 -17.99
CA GLU A 169 2.95 -9.22 -18.42
C GLU A 169 3.13 -9.02 -19.94
N LYS A 170 2.06 -9.27 -20.71
CA LYS A 170 2.04 -9.11 -22.16
C LYS A 170 1.92 -7.64 -22.54
N GLU A 171 2.88 -7.17 -23.32
CA GLU A 171 2.93 -5.77 -23.75
C GLU A 171 1.73 -5.32 -24.56
N GLU A 172 1.25 -6.17 -25.48
CA GLU A 172 0.06 -5.94 -26.31
C GLU A 172 -1.21 -5.59 -25.51
N ASN A 173 -1.29 -6.02 -24.24
CA ASN A 173 -2.43 -5.77 -23.38
C ASN A 173 -2.28 -4.50 -22.52
N ARG A 174 -1.10 -3.87 -22.53
CA ARG A 174 -0.84 -2.60 -21.84
C ARG A 174 -1.24 -1.43 -22.74
N LEU A 175 -2.16 -0.62 -22.25
CA LEU A 175 -2.64 0.60 -22.90
C LEU A 175 -1.66 1.77 -22.73
N CYS A 176 -0.82 1.73 -21.71
CA CYS A 176 0.21 2.73 -21.42
C CYS A 176 1.49 2.04 -20.97
N GLY A 177 2.63 2.46 -21.51
CA GLY A 177 3.96 2.00 -21.09
C GLY A 177 4.45 2.65 -19.80
N VAL A 178 5.68 2.33 -19.44
CA VAL A 178 6.46 3.03 -18.40
C VAL A 178 7.07 4.29 -19.01
N SER A 179 7.07 5.41 -18.29
CA SER A 179 7.80 6.60 -18.72
C SER A 179 9.31 6.34 -18.80
N GLU A 180 9.93 6.72 -19.91
CA GLU A 180 11.38 6.54 -20.13
C GLU A 180 12.24 7.47 -19.26
N SER A 181 11.66 8.57 -18.75
CA SER A 181 12.39 9.58 -17.96
C SER A 181 12.62 9.20 -16.50
N ILE A 182 12.06 8.08 -16.04
CA ILE A 182 12.20 7.66 -14.65
C ILE A 182 13.59 7.09 -14.36
N ASP A 183 14.22 7.55 -13.28
CA ASP A 183 15.50 7.03 -12.82
C ASP A 183 15.35 5.56 -12.36
N LYS A 184 16.06 4.65 -13.04
CA LYS A 184 15.99 3.20 -12.84
C LYS A 184 16.45 2.74 -11.44
N ARG A 185 17.19 3.58 -10.72
CA ARG A 185 17.66 3.27 -9.35
C ARG A 185 16.57 3.47 -8.29
N THR A 186 15.49 4.16 -8.65
CA THR A 186 14.45 4.58 -7.70
C THR A 186 13.53 3.43 -7.29
N SER A 187 12.94 3.53 -6.09
CA SER A 187 11.94 2.55 -5.62
C SER A 187 10.73 2.48 -6.55
N GLY A 188 10.31 3.62 -7.10
CA GLY A 188 9.21 3.72 -8.06
C GLY A 188 9.48 2.96 -9.35
N TYR A 189 10.70 2.98 -9.89
CA TYR A 189 11.04 2.16 -11.06
C TYR A 189 10.99 0.67 -10.73
N LYS A 190 11.58 0.25 -9.60
CA LYS A 190 11.52 -1.16 -9.15
C LYS A 190 10.07 -1.66 -9.01
N ARG A 191 9.15 -0.82 -8.54
CA ARG A 191 7.72 -1.13 -8.47
C ARG A 191 7.06 -1.27 -9.85
N ARG A 192 7.49 -0.51 -10.85
CA ARG A 192 7.02 -0.64 -12.24
C ARG A 192 7.51 -1.95 -12.88
N CYS A 193 8.77 -2.31 -12.65
CA CYS A 193 9.29 -3.62 -13.07
C CYS A 193 8.52 -4.76 -12.42
N GLU A 194 8.20 -4.64 -11.13
CA GLU A 194 7.40 -5.64 -10.42
C GLU A 194 5.96 -5.75 -10.95
N SER A 195 5.35 -4.63 -11.31
CA SER A 195 3.97 -4.56 -11.81
C SER A 195 3.73 -5.42 -13.06
N ILE A 196 4.76 -5.68 -13.87
CA ILE A 196 4.64 -6.48 -15.11
C ILE A 196 5.12 -7.93 -14.95
N ARG A 197 5.33 -8.40 -13.70
CA ARG A 197 5.76 -9.77 -13.41
C ARG A 197 4.58 -10.68 -13.08
N LYS A 198 4.86 -11.99 -13.15
CA LYS A 198 3.94 -13.04 -12.72
C LYS A 198 3.54 -12.83 -11.27
N THR A 199 2.23 -12.92 -11.00
CA THR A 199 1.67 -12.81 -9.64
C THR A 199 2.35 -13.74 -8.65
N THR A 200 2.68 -14.95 -9.08
CA THR A 200 3.32 -15.97 -8.24
C THR A 200 4.66 -15.48 -7.69
N GLU A 201 5.51 -14.95 -8.55
CA GLU A 201 6.81 -14.43 -8.20
C GLU A 201 6.67 -13.22 -7.27
N VAL A 202 5.74 -12.31 -7.58
CA VAL A 202 5.50 -11.13 -6.75
C VAL A 202 4.95 -11.52 -5.38
N MET A 203 4.09 -12.54 -5.30
CA MET A 203 3.55 -13.09 -4.05
C MET A 203 4.70 -13.61 -3.15
N PHE A 204 5.56 -14.47 -3.68
CA PHE A 204 6.70 -15.00 -2.91
C PHE A 204 7.68 -13.91 -2.48
N GLU A 205 7.95 -12.93 -3.35
CA GLU A 205 8.80 -11.80 -2.98
C GLU A 205 8.17 -10.89 -1.92
N MET A 206 6.86 -10.65 -1.99
CA MET A 206 6.13 -9.90 -0.98
C MET A 206 6.15 -10.62 0.37
N LEU A 207 5.94 -11.94 0.36
CA LEU A 207 6.01 -12.78 1.56
C LEU A 207 7.41 -12.74 2.18
N SER A 208 8.44 -12.98 1.36
CA SER A 208 9.83 -12.92 1.79
C SER A 208 10.19 -11.54 2.35
N GLN A 209 9.80 -10.45 1.69
CA GLN A 209 10.04 -9.09 2.19
C GLN A 209 9.36 -8.82 3.53
N ALA A 210 8.13 -9.32 3.73
CA ALA A 210 7.41 -9.17 4.99
C ALA A 210 8.10 -9.96 6.12
N GLN A 211 8.48 -11.21 5.87
CA GLN A 211 9.20 -12.05 6.83
C GLN A 211 10.55 -11.47 7.21
N HIS A 212 11.36 -11.00 6.24
CA HIS A 212 12.64 -10.35 6.50
C HIS A 212 12.49 -9.05 7.30
N ALA A 213 11.36 -8.36 7.21
CA ALA A 213 11.07 -7.19 8.03
C ALA A 213 10.57 -7.54 9.43
N GLY A 214 10.35 -8.83 9.73
CA GLY A 214 9.92 -9.34 11.03
C GLY A 214 8.40 -9.50 11.18
N VAL A 215 7.66 -9.60 10.07
CA VAL A 215 6.25 -10.01 10.14
C VAL A 215 6.20 -11.52 10.29
N THR A 216 5.64 -11.99 11.40
CA THR A 216 5.46 -13.42 11.71
C THR A 216 3.98 -13.78 11.64
N ALA A 217 3.70 -15.03 11.25
CA ALA A 217 2.40 -15.65 11.34
C ALA A 217 2.55 -17.18 11.40
N LYS A 218 1.63 -17.86 12.08
CA LYS A 218 1.59 -19.33 12.14
C LYS A 218 1.14 -19.96 10.83
N TYR A 219 0.23 -19.30 10.11
CA TYR A 219 -0.33 -19.84 8.87
C TYR A 219 -0.29 -18.84 7.73
N LEU A 220 -0.24 -19.36 6.52
CA LEU A 220 -0.42 -18.62 5.29
C LEU A 220 -1.73 -19.08 4.63
N LEU A 221 -2.64 -18.14 4.40
CA LEU A 221 -3.93 -18.36 3.77
C LEU A 221 -3.95 -17.70 2.40
N PHE A 222 -4.51 -18.41 1.42
CA PHE A 222 -4.77 -17.93 0.07
C PHE A 222 -5.84 -18.82 -0.55
N ASP A 223 -6.54 -18.29 -1.56
CA ASP A 223 -7.56 -19.06 -2.27
C ASP A 223 -6.95 -20.15 -3.18
N SER A 224 -7.80 -21.01 -3.74
CA SER A 224 -7.36 -22.04 -4.67
C SER A 224 -6.81 -21.49 -5.99
N TRP A 225 -7.10 -20.23 -6.36
CA TRP A 225 -6.51 -19.62 -7.55
C TRP A 225 -4.99 -19.48 -7.42
N PHE A 226 -4.49 -19.35 -6.20
CA PHE A 226 -3.06 -19.43 -5.90
C PHE A 226 -2.50 -20.87 -5.83
N SER A 227 -3.36 -21.90 -5.77
CA SER A 227 -2.93 -23.30 -5.67
C SER A 227 -2.58 -23.96 -7.02
N TYR A 228 -3.08 -23.42 -8.14
CA TYR A 228 -2.66 -23.82 -9.49
C TYR A 228 -1.24 -23.36 -9.85
N LEU A 229 -0.64 -22.56 -8.98
CA LEU A 229 0.73 -22.13 -9.07
C LEU A 229 1.59 -23.28 -8.54
N HIS A 230 2.60 -23.71 -9.28
CA HIS A 230 3.64 -24.58 -8.71
C HIS A 230 4.29 -23.82 -7.54
N ILE A 231 3.78 -24.03 -6.32
CA ILE A 231 4.36 -23.52 -5.09
C ILE A 231 5.61 -24.38 -4.85
N PRO A 232 6.83 -23.84 -4.99
CA PRO A 232 8.00 -24.58 -4.60
C PRO A 232 7.87 -24.84 -3.10
N THR A 233 8.09 -26.08 -2.66
CA THR A 233 8.03 -26.56 -1.26
C THR A 233 8.98 -25.83 -0.28
N LYS A 234 9.61 -24.73 -0.68
CA LYS A 234 10.51 -23.89 0.12
C LYS A 234 9.77 -22.77 0.84
N VAL A 235 8.79 -23.12 1.68
CA VAL A 235 8.33 -22.21 2.74
C VAL A 235 8.39 -22.99 4.04
N GLY A 236 9.54 -22.92 4.71
CA GLY A 236 9.71 -23.35 6.11
C GLY A 236 10.45 -24.67 6.34
N SER A 237 11.77 -24.60 6.49
CA SER A 237 12.42 -25.33 7.58
C SER A 237 13.12 -24.28 8.44
N PRO A 238 12.84 -24.20 9.75
CA PRO A 238 13.68 -23.39 10.63
C PRO A 238 15.08 -24.01 10.61
N ALA A 239 16.10 -23.18 10.40
CA ALA A 239 17.47 -23.60 10.65
C ALA A 239 17.59 -23.90 12.15
N ASN A 240 17.95 -25.14 12.48
CA ASN A 240 18.43 -25.51 13.82
C ASN A 240 19.71 -24.74 14.16
#